data_AF-A0A2G9C1Y2-F1
#
_entry.id   AF-A0A2G9C1Y2-F1
#
_cell.length_a   1.000
_cell.length_b   1.000
_cell.length_c   1.000
_cell.angle_alpha   90.00
_cell.angle_beta   90.00
_cell.angle_gamma   90.00
#
_symmetry.space_group_name_H-M   'P 1'
#
loop_
_entity.id
_entity.type
_entity.pdbx_description
1 polymer ?
#
loop_
_entity_poly.entity_id
_entity_poly.type
_entity_poly.pdbx_seq_one_letter_code
_entity_poly.pdbx_strand_id
1 'polypeptide(L)'
;MALCSTTAPVDLRSDGKRNRDRILEVARHHIAERRLELPMNVIAREAGVGVGTVYRHFPTRQSLLETVAADGFGEITTISRRAAHEPDPAKSLRKLLGGSVKCLHRYPGLAPVLES
;
A
#
# COMPACT_ATOMS: atom_id res chain seq x y z
N MET A 1 14.87 14.62 -47.15
CA MET A 1 14.48 13.26 -46.73
C MET A 1 14.19 13.29 -45.25
N ALA A 2 12.92 13.36 -44.87
CA ALA A 2 12.48 13.35 -43.48
C ALA A 2 12.11 11.92 -43.08
N LEU A 3 12.71 11.42 -42.00
CA LEU A 3 12.22 10.22 -41.31
C LEU A 3 11.48 10.69 -40.07
N CYS A 4 10.15 10.67 -40.18
CA CYS A 4 9.22 10.84 -39.08
C CYS A 4 9.21 9.52 -38.28
N SER A 5 9.79 9.52 -37.09
CA SER A 5 9.67 8.40 -36.15
C SER A 5 8.31 8.50 -35.45
N THR A 6 7.32 7.75 -35.93
CA THR A 6 6.02 7.58 -35.27
C THR A 6 6.20 6.72 -34.02
N THR A 7 6.16 7.35 -32.83
CA THR A 7 5.97 6.63 -31.57
C THR A 7 4.53 6.13 -31.49
N ALA A 8 4.34 4.81 -31.46
CA ALA A 8 3.05 4.20 -31.18
C ALA A 8 2.52 4.69 -29.81
N PRO A 9 1.19 4.82 -29.63
CA PRO A 9 0.64 5.31 -28.37
C PRO A 9 0.95 4.29 -27.28
N VAL A 10 1.78 4.70 -26.31
CA VAL A 10 1.99 3.95 -25.08
C VAL A 10 0.61 3.68 -24.48
N ASP A 11 0.30 2.40 -24.25
CA ASP A 11 -1.03 1.96 -23.83
C ASP A 11 -1.41 2.66 -22.51
N LEU A 12 -2.35 3.61 -22.58
CA LEU A 12 -2.76 4.47 -21.48
C LEU A 12 -3.19 3.69 -20.23
N ARG A 13 -3.65 2.44 -20.41
CA ARG A 13 -3.98 1.53 -19.30
C ARG A 13 -2.74 1.04 -18.56
N SER A 14 -1.64 0.76 -19.27
CA SER A 14 -0.36 0.37 -18.69
C SER A 14 0.23 1.52 -17.86
N ASP A 15 0.14 2.75 -18.35
CA ASP A 15 0.62 3.94 -17.64
C ASP A 15 -0.21 4.23 -16.38
N GLY A 16 -1.54 4.06 -16.45
CA GLY A 16 -2.41 4.18 -15.27
C GLY A 16 -2.04 3.19 -14.16
N LYS A 17 -1.75 1.93 -14.51
CA LYS A 17 -1.29 0.93 -13.55
C LYS A 17 0.08 1.29 -12.94
N ARG A 18 1.06 1.64 -13.78
CA ARG A 18 2.40 2.05 -13.29
C ARG A 18 2.34 3.27 -12.39
N ASN A 19 1.49 4.26 -12.71
CA ASN A 19 1.31 5.43 -11.88
C ASN A 19 0.73 5.07 -10.51
N ARG A 20 -0.31 4.22 -10.48
CA ARG A 20 -0.88 3.70 -9.23
C ARG A 20 0.17 2.97 -8.38
N ASP A 21 0.98 2.12 -9.00
CA ASP A 21 2.01 1.33 -8.30
C ASP A 21 3.10 2.24 -7.69
N ARG A 22 3.58 3.25 -8.42
CA ARG A 22 4.52 4.26 -7.88
C ARG A 22 3.95 5.05 -6.71
N ILE A 23 2.68 5.45 -6.79
CA ILE A 23 1.99 6.16 -5.68
C ILE A 23 1.98 5.29 -4.42
N LEU A 24 1.65 3.99 -4.56
CA LEU A 24 1.62 3.06 -3.43
C LEU A 24 3.01 2.79 -2.85
N GLU A 25 4.04 2.71 -3.69
CA GLU A 25 5.43 2.55 -3.25
C GLU A 25 5.89 3.72 -2.38
N VAL A 26 5.69 4.96 -2.86
CA VAL A 26 6.04 6.16 -2.10
C VAL A 26 5.23 6.24 -0.79
N ALA A 27 3.92 5.96 -0.83
CA ALA A 27 3.10 5.96 0.37
C ALA A 27 3.59 4.95 1.42
N ARG A 28 3.95 3.73 1.00
CA ARG A 28 4.54 2.71 1.90
C ARG A 28 5.84 3.20 2.53
N HIS A 29 6.69 3.87 1.77
CA HIS A 29 7.96 4.42 2.27
C HIS A 29 7.74 5.48 3.36
N HIS A 30 6.88 6.46 3.11
CA HIS A 30 6.56 7.51 4.10
C HIS A 30 6.01 6.94 5.41
N ILE A 31 5.14 5.93 5.31
CA ILE A 31 4.58 5.29 6.48
C ILE A 31 5.66 4.52 7.26
N ALA A 32 6.55 3.81 6.57
CA ALA A 32 7.68 3.11 7.20
C ALA A 32 8.62 4.07 7.95
N GLU A 33 8.83 5.27 7.40
CA GLU A 33 9.62 6.33 8.05
C GLU A 33 8.87 7.07 9.17
N ARG A 34 7.65 6.66 9.53
CA ARG A 34 6.78 7.31 10.53
C ARG A 34 6.51 8.78 10.24
N ARG A 35 6.49 9.19 8.97
CA ARG A 35 6.05 10.54 8.60
C ARG A 35 4.52 10.61 8.73
N LEU A 36 4.05 11.11 9.87
CA LEU A 36 2.63 11.18 10.26
C LEU A 36 1.78 12.05 9.33
N GLU A 37 2.39 12.88 8.51
CA GLU A 37 1.72 13.68 7.50
C GLU A 37 2.08 13.12 6.13
N LEU A 38 1.11 12.46 5.48
CA LEU A 38 1.16 12.02 4.08
C LEU A 38 0.39 13.02 3.22
N PRO A 39 0.90 14.24 2.99
CA PRO A 39 0.18 15.18 2.16
C PRO A 39 0.26 14.69 0.70
N MET A 40 -0.91 14.61 0.05
CA MET A 40 -1.08 13.97 -1.27
C MET A 40 -0.20 14.62 -2.36
N ASN A 41 0.13 15.91 -2.21
CA ASN A 41 1.04 16.64 -3.10
C ASN A 41 2.50 16.17 -3.01
N VAL A 42 2.98 15.81 -1.81
CA VAL A 42 4.33 15.27 -1.61
C VAL A 42 4.44 13.89 -2.24
N ILE A 43 3.42 13.05 -2.03
CA ILE A 43 3.32 11.74 -2.68
C ILE A 43 3.33 11.88 -4.20
N ALA A 44 2.54 12.80 -4.76
CA ALA A 44 2.50 13.07 -6.20
C ALA A 44 3.89 13.43 -6.75
N ARG A 45 4.57 14.39 -6.09
CA ARG A 45 5.89 14.86 -6.49
C ARG A 45 6.92 13.74 -6.47
N GLU A 46 6.97 12.94 -5.41
CA GLU A 46 7.95 11.87 -5.25
C GLU A 46 7.65 10.67 -6.14
N ALA A 47 6.38 10.38 -6.44
CA ALA A 47 5.99 9.35 -7.40
C ALA A 47 6.18 9.79 -8.87
N GLY A 48 6.54 11.06 -9.11
CA GLY A 48 6.71 11.61 -10.46
C GLY A 48 5.41 11.72 -11.24
N VAL A 49 4.28 11.93 -10.57
CA VAL A 49 2.94 12.02 -11.18
C VAL A 49 2.25 13.34 -10.83
N GLY A 50 1.28 13.75 -11.65
CA GLY A 50 0.46 14.92 -11.34
C GLY A 50 -0.45 14.67 -10.13
N VAL A 51 -0.69 15.69 -9.30
CA VAL A 51 -1.57 15.58 -8.11
C VAL A 51 -2.99 15.15 -8.49
N GLY A 52 -3.50 15.60 -9.64
CA GLY A 52 -4.80 15.15 -10.17
C GLY A 52 -4.83 13.65 -10.49
N THR A 53 -3.71 13.05 -10.90
CA THR A 53 -3.58 11.60 -11.09
C THR A 53 -3.67 10.86 -9.76
N VAL A 54 -3.07 11.40 -8.70
CA VAL A 54 -3.19 10.82 -7.35
C VAL A 54 -4.64 10.84 -6.89
N TYR A 55 -5.32 11.98 -6.94
CA TYR A 55 -6.72 12.09 -6.53
C TYR A 55 -7.69 11.24 -7.37
N ARG A 56 -7.38 11.01 -8.65
CA ARG A 56 -8.17 10.09 -9.49
C ARG A 56 -8.05 8.62 -9.04
N HIS A 57 -6.88 8.20 -8.55
CA HIS A 57 -6.68 6.84 -8.03
C HIS A 57 -7.11 6.71 -6.56
N PHE A 58 -6.90 7.76 -5.77
CA PHE A 58 -7.11 7.81 -4.33
C PHE A 58 -7.79 9.13 -3.96
N PRO A 59 -9.13 9.18 -3.99
CA PRO A 59 -9.88 10.42 -3.76
C PRO A 59 -9.60 11.06 -2.40
N THR A 60 -9.25 10.25 -1.40
CA THR A 60 -8.91 10.71 -0.05
C THR A 60 -7.59 10.10 0.42
N ARG A 61 -6.91 10.79 1.35
CA ARG A 61 -5.76 10.22 2.07
C ARG A 61 -6.10 8.88 2.71
N GLN A 62 -7.32 8.75 3.26
CA GLN A 62 -7.80 7.50 3.85
C GLN A 62 -7.85 6.35 2.81
N SER A 63 -8.38 6.59 1.62
CA SER A 63 -8.43 5.56 0.56
C SER A 63 -7.05 5.06 0.14
N LEU A 64 -6.03 5.94 0.19
CA LEU A 64 -4.64 5.56 -0.03
C LEU A 64 -4.12 4.68 1.11
N LEU A 65 -4.35 5.09 2.37
CA LEU A 65 -3.96 4.34 3.55
C LEU A 65 -4.58 2.94 3.59
N GLU A 66 -5.89 2.84 3.35
CA GLU A 66 -6.63 1.57 3.27
C GLU A 66 -6.04 0.65 2.20
N THR A 67 -5.72 1.19 1.03
CA THR A 67 -5.12 0.40 -0.05
C THR A 67 -3.73 -0.11 0.34
N VAL A 68 -2.92 0.71 1.00
CA VAL A 68 -1.60 0.30 1.48
C VAL A 68 -1.70 -0.76 2.59
N ALA A 69 -2.72 -0.67 3.45
CA ALA A 69 -2.96 -1.59 4.55
C ALA A 69 -3.60 -2.92 4.14
N ALA A 70 -4.26 -2.98 2.97
CA ALA A 70 -5.02 -4.15 2.51
C ALA A 70 -4.20 -5.45 2.50
N ASP A 71 -2.95 -5.40 2.02
CA ASP A 71 -2.05 -6.57 2.00
C ASP A 71 -1.78 -7.09 3.42
N GLY A 72 -1.56 -6.17 4.36
CA GLY A 72 -1.34 -6.49 5.77
C GLY A 72 -2.58 -7.10 6.45
N PHE A 73 -3.78 -6.60 6.14
CA PHE A 73 -5.03 -7.17 6.68
C PHE A 73 -5.29 -8.58 6.14
N GLY A 74 -4.97 -8.82 4.87
CA GLY A 74 -5.02 -10.15 4.28
C GLY A 74 -4.06 -11.13 4.99
N GLU A 75 -2.87 -10.66 5.33
CA GLU A 75 -1.88 -11.46 6.06
C GLU A 75 -2.32 -11.74 7.50
N ILE A 76 -2.84 -10.74 8.23
CA ILE A 76 -3.43 -10.93 9.57
C ILE A 76 -4.57 -11.94 9.52
N THR A 77 -5.47 -11.85 8.53
CA THR A 77 -6.57 -12.81 8.36
C THR A 77 -6.04 -14.23 8.16
N THR A 78 -4.97 -14.38 7.37
CA THR A 78 -4.31 -15.67 7.14
C THR A 78 -3.66 -16.22 8.42
N ILE A 79 -2.98 -15.36 9.18
CA ILE A 79 -2.36 -15.70 10.48
C ILE A 79 -3.44 -16.17 11.47
N SER A 80 -4.52 -15.40 11.60
CA SER A 80 -5.66 -15.70 12.47
C SER A 80 -6.30 -17.05 12.12
N ARG A 81 -6.53 -17.32 10.84
CA ARG A 81 -7.08 -18.60 10.39
C ARG A 81 -6.17 -19.77 10.72
N ARG A 82 -4.86 -19.62 10.49
CA ARG A 82 -3.87 -20.66 10.83
C ARG A 82 -3.78 -20.90 12.34
N ALA A 83 -3.85 -19.84 13.14
CA ALA A 83 -3.86 -19.95 14.60
C ALA A 83 -5.13 -20.63 15.11
N ALA A 84 -6.29 -20.36 14.51
CA ALA A 84 -7.57 -20.99 14.88
C ALA A 84 -7.59 -22.52 14.66
N HIS A 85 -6.74 -23.04 13.77
CA HIS A 85 -6.57 -24.49 13.57
C HIS A 85 -5.53 -25.14 14.49
N GLU A 86 -4.88 -24.39 15.39
CA GLU A 86 -3.98 -24.96 16.39
C GLU A 86 -4.77 -25.50 17.60
N PRO A 87 -4.68 -26.80 17.93
CA PRO A 87 -5.45 -27.39 19.03
C PRO A 87 -5.01 -26.93 20.42
N ASP A 88 -3.72 -26.58 20.59
CA ASP A 88 -3.19 -26.04 21.85
C ASP A 88 -3.51 -24.53 21.94
N PRO A 89 -4.35 -24.08 22.90
CA PRO A 89 -4.74 -22.67 23.03
C PRO A 89 -3.55 -21.73 23.27
N ALA A 90 -2.57 -22.15 24.07
CA ALA A 90 -1.40 -21.31 24.37
C ALA A 90 -0.49 -21.18 23.15
N LYS A 91 -0.41 -22.23 22.33
CA LYS A 91 0.33 -22.18 21.05
C LYS A 91 -0.43 -21.42 19.99
N SER A 92 -1.76 -21.51 19.95
CA SER A 92 -2.63 -20.72 19.08
C SER A 92 -2.42 -19.22 19.35
N LEU A 93 -2.52 -18.80 20.61
CA LEU A 93 -2.32 -17.41 21.01
C LEU A 93 -0.90 -16.90 20.66
N ARG A 94 0.15 -17.70 20.94
CA ARG A 94 1.53 -17.32 20.56
C ARG A 94 1.71 -17.18 19.05
N LYS A 95 1.11 -18.06 18.26
CA LYS A 95 1.15 -17.98 16.79
C LYS A 95 0.44 -16.74 16.28
N LEU A 96 -0.74 -16.45 16.82
CA LEU A 96 -1.50 -15.25 16.48
C LEU A 96 -0.70 -14.00 16.82
N LEU A 97 -0.31 -13.81 18.08
CA LEU A 97 0.40 -12.61 18.52
C LEU A 97 1.75 -12.45 17.80
N GLY A 98 2.54 -13.53 17.74
CA GLY A 98 3.84 -13.50 17.06
C GLY A 98 3.74 -13.26 15.55
N GLY A 99 2.71 -13.79 14.91
CA GLY A 99 2.41 -13.52 13.50
C GLY A 99 1.97 -12.09 13.28
N SER A 100 1.01 -11.59 14.06
CA SER A 100 0.47 -10.24 13.95
C SER A 100 1.55 -9.18 14.19
N VAL A 101 2.42 -9.37 15.19
CA VAL A 101 3.56 -8.46 15.44
C VAL A 101 4.52 -8.42 14.24
N LYS A 102 4.84 -9.57 13.64
CA LYS A 102 5.68 -9.62 12.43
C LYS A 102 5.01 -8.93 11.24
N CYS A 103 3.69 -9.11 11.09
CA CYS A 103 2.90 -8.46 10.05
C CYS A 103 2.91 -6.93 10.21
N LEU A 104 2.71 -6.41 11.42
CA LEU A 104 2.77 -4.97 11.70
C LEU A 104 4.13 -4.36 11.34
N HIS A 105 5.23 -5.07 11.59
CA HIS A 105 6.57 -4.63 11.18
C HIS A 105 6.76 -4.66 9.66
N ARG A 106 6.11 -5.60 8.97
CA ARG A 106 6.18 -5.72 7.50
C ARG A 106 5.33 -4.67 6.79
N TYR A 107 4.19 -4.31 7.38
CA TYR A 107 3.24 -3.33 6.82
C TYR A 107 2.95 -2.23 7.84
N PRO A 108 3.82 -1.22 7.93
CA PRO A 108 3.61 -0.11 8.85
C PRO A 108 2.33 0.70 8.54
N GLY A 109 1.75 0.54 7.33
CA GLY A 109 0.43 1.05 6.92
C GLY A 109 -0.76 0.54 7.73
N LEU A 110 -0.61 -0.56 8.47
CA LEU A 110 -1.68 -1.10 9.29
C LEU A 110 -2.00 -0.25 10.53
N ALA A 111 -0.98 0.28 11.20
CA ALA A 111 -1.19 0.99 12.47
C ALA A 111 -2.04 2.27 12.29
N PRO A 112 -1.74 3.17 11.33
CA PRO A 112 -2.56 4.37 11.13
C PRO A 112 -4.03 4.07 10.77
N VAL A 113 -4.29 2.96 10.07
CA VAL A 113 -5.67 2.56 9.68
C VAL A 113 -6.44 1.97 10.87
N LEU A 114 -5.76 1.28 11.79
CA LEU A 114 -6.38 0.74 13.01
C LEU A 114 -6.68 1.81 14.06
N GLU A 115 -5.99 2.95 13.99
CA GLU A 115 -6.14 4.10 14.89
C GLU A 115 -7.13 5.16 14.35
N SER A 116 -7.70 4.96 13.16
CA SER A 116 -8.71 5.84 12.53
C SER A 116 -10.11 5.61 13.10
#